data_AF-A0A7G8DM78-F1
#
_entry.id   AF-A0A7G8DM78-F1
#
_cell.length_a   1.000
_cell.length_b   1.000
_cell.length_c   1.000
_cell.angle_alpha   90.00
_cell.angle_beta   90.00
_cell.angle_gamma   90.00
#
_symmetry.space_group_name_H-M   'P 1'
#
loop_
_entity.id
_entity.type
_entity.pdbx_description
1 polymer ?
#
loop_
_entity_poly.entity_id
_entity_poly.type
_entity_poly.pdbx_seq_one_letter_code
_entity_poly.pdbx_strand_id
1 'polypeptide(L)'
;MTLSTTIARPQLNQFSMLMGDFKDYRSFQTQIVIQSIAAKEQKRIEQERLGWKIAGAAVGLLLGAGDGLNFGDLFTAFTFGNIANIAHNKFSEKDIQFLKEINSYWMIADGSPVDILRRLGAPKSRVLIFADDQALAFTHHVGPRGEFLVPLSVAGDVCPGFTNKQSREVVERSFEAQDVQILESQLYPTLDGTLQVESTRRLRDEQASQREPELVEAAVTNGYEPIELEIGGENILAFRTQVPLHSDF
;
A
#
# COMPACT_ATOMS: atom_id res chain seq x y z
N MET A 1 10.62 -14.17 14.70
CA MET A 1 10.18 -15.30 13.86
C MET A 1 11.42 -16.01 13.38
N THR A 2 11.54 -17.30 13.64
CA THR A 2 12.52 -18.17 12.96
C THR A 2 11.85 -18.61 11.66
N LEU A 3 12.39 -18.22 10.51
CA LEU A 3 11.88 -18.62 9.20
C LEU A 3 12.38 -20.03 8.90
N SER A 4 11.60 -21.04 9.28
CA SER A 4 11.95 -22.44 9.00
C SER A 4 11.70 -22.75 7.51
N THR A 5 12.69 -23.40 6.88
CA THR A 5 12.79 -23.61 5.42
C THR A 5 12.42 -25.01 4.96
N THR A 6 11.70 -25.80 5.78
CA THR A 6 11.29 -27.17 5.39
C THR A 6 9.80 -27.18 5.06
N ILE A 7 9.45 -27.47 3.80
CA ILE A 7 8.06 -27.47 3.31
C ILE A 7 7.57 -28.92 3.12
N ALA A 8 6.33 -29.19 3.51
CA ALA A 8 5.61 -30.38 3.11
C ALA A 8 5.03 -30.19 1.69
N ARG A 9 5.25 -31.19 0.82
CA ARG A 9 4.80 -31.27 -0.60
C ARG A 9 3.31 -31.01 -0.95
N PRO A 10 2.27 -31.04 -0.07
CA PRO A 10 0.88 -31.17 -0.55
C PRO A 10 0.17 -30.01 -1.29
N GLN A 11 0.77 -28.88 -1.68
CA GLN A 11 -0.01 -27.72 -2.18
C GLN A 11 0.51 -27.01 -3.46
N LEU A 12 1.17 -27.70 -4.39
CA LEU A 12 1.62 -27.13 -5.69
C LEU A 12 0.51 -26.47 -6.55
N ASN A 13 -0.72 -26.98 -6.50
CA ASN A 13 -1.85 -26.36 -7.22
C ASN A 13 -2.32 -25.06 -6.55
N GLN A 14 -2.34 -25.02 -5.22
CA GLN A 14 -2.63 -23.78 -4.48
C GLN A 14 -1.49 -22.78 -4.67
N PHE A 15 -0.25 -23.25 -4.77
CA PHE A 15 0.92 -22.43 -5.10
C PHE A 15 0.81 -21.76 -6.48
N SER A 16 0.39 -22.49 -7.51
CA SER A 16 0.18 -21.92 -8.85
C SER A 16 -0.96 -20.90 -8.86
N MET A 17 -2.05 -21.16 -8.13
CA MET A 17 -3.12 -20.17 -7.94
C MET A 17 -2.62 -18.94 -7.19
N LEU A 18 -1.96 -19.10 -6.05
CA LEU A 18 -1.41 -18.00 -5.25
C LEU A 18 -0.42 -17.14 -6.05
N MET A 19 0.38 -17.73 -6.94
CA MET A 19 1.31 -16.98 -7.79
C MET A 19 0.63 -16.21 -8.92
N GLY A 20 -0.40 -16.82 -9.54
CA GLY A 20 -1.26 -16.13 -10.51
C GLY A 20 -2.01 -14.99 -9.83
N ASP A 21 -2.70 -15.29 -8.75
CA ASP A 21 -3.45 -14.36 -7.94
C ASP A 21 -2.54 -13.24 -7.41
N PHE A 22 -1.35 -13.52 -6.88
CA PHE A 22 -0.43 -12.49 -6.38
C PHE A 22 0.14 -11.57 -7.47
N LYS A 23 0.31 -12.11 -8.68
CA LYS A 23 0.73 -11.32 -9.85
C LYS A 23 -0.40 -10.42 -10.35
N ASP A 24 -1.64 -10.89 -10.25
CA ASP A 24 -2.85 -10.21 -10.73
C ASP A 24 -3.55 -9.38 -9.64
N TYR A 25 -3.24 -9.60 -8.35
CA TYR A 25 -3.79 -8.89 -7.22
C TYR A 25 -3.40 -7.42 -7.34
N ARG A 26 -4.44 -6.60 -7.44
CA ARG A 26 -4.25 -5.16 -7.48
C ARG A 26 -3.65 -4.71 -6.17
N SER A 27 -2.65 -3.89 -6.33
CA SER A 27 -2.02 -3.14 -5.26
C SER A 27 -2.99 -2.07 -4.76
N PHE A 28 -2.95 -1.76 -3.46
CA PHE A 28 -3.79 -0.71 -2.90
C PHE A 28 -3.56 0.62 -3.64
N GLN A 29 -4.62 1.14 -4.28
CA GLN A 29 -4.54 2.31 -5.17
C GLN A 29 -4.48 3.62 -4.38
N THR A 30 -3.39 3.80 -3.63
CA THR A 30 -3.27 4.85 -2.62
C THR A 30 -3.50 6.25 -3.19
N GLN A 31 -2.99 6.54 -4.39
CA GLN A 31 -3.18 7.86 -5.01
C GLN A 31 -4.65 8.13 -5.31
N ILE A 32 -5.33 7.18 -5.96
CA ILE A 32 -6.76 7.28 -6.28
C ILE A 32 -7.60 7.42 -5.00
N VAL A 33 -7.22 6.67 -3.96
CA VAL A 33 -7.88 6.70 -2.66
C VAL A 33 -7.79 8.09 -2.04
N ILE A 34 -6.59 8.65 -1.96
CA ILE A 34 -6.35 9.99 -1.42
C ILE A 34 -7.11 11.06 -2.21
N GLN A 35 -7.01 11.04 -3.55
CA GLN A 35 -7.64 12.04 -4.40
C GLN A 35 -9.16 12.03 -4.30
N SER A 36 -9.77 10.84 -4.29
CA SER A 36 -11.23 10.69 -4.21
C SER A 36 -11.77 11.14 -2.85
N ILE A 37 -11.11 10.77 -1.75
CA ILE A 37 -11.49 11.19 -0.40
C ILE A 37 -11.37 12.71 -0.27
N ALA A 38 -10.23 13.29 -0.67
CA ALA A 38 -10.02 14.72 -0.59
C ALA A 38 -11.06 15.50 -1.41
N ALA A 39 -11.32 15.07 -2.66
CA ALA A 39 -12.28 15.74 -3.54
C ALA A 39 -13.72 15.69 -3.00
N LYS A 40 -14.17 14.53 -2.49
CA LYS A 40 -15.52 14.40 -1.94
C LYS A 40 -15.71 15.14 -0.62
N GLU A 41 -14.75 15.08 0.28
CA GLU A 41 -14.83 15.81 1.55
C GLU A 41 -14.77 17.32 1.35
N GLN A 42 -13.97 17.82 0.40
CA GLN A 42 -13.99 19.23 0.04
C GLN A 42 -15.36 19.65 -0.51
N LYS A 43 -15.93 18.88 -1.44
CA LYS A 43 -17.26 19.17 -2.00
C LYS A 43 -18.32 19.20 -0.89
N ARG A 44 -18.27 18.27 0.08
CA ARG A 44 -19.16 18.25 1.25
C ARG A 44 -18.99 19.53 2.08
N ILE A 45 -17.75 19.90 2.41
CA ILE A 45 -17.46 21.11 3.20
C ILE A 45 -17.88 22.38 2.46
N GLU A 46 -17.67 22.46 1.14
CA GLU A 46 -18.13 23.58 0.32
C GLU A 46 -19.65 23.66 0.26
N GLN A 47 -20.34 22.52 0.12
CA GLN A 47 -21.81 22.45 0.16
C GLN A 47 -22.34 22.82 1.54
N GLU A 48 -21.71 22.37 2.61
CA GLU A 48 -22.05 22.77 3.97
C GLU A 48 -21.84 24.27 4.14
N ARG A 49 -20.70 24.82 3.71
CA ARG A 49 -20.45 26.26 3.74
C ARG A 49 -21.42 27.06 2.87
N LEU A 50 -21.81 26.54 1.72
CA LEU A 50 -22.81 27.18 0.86
C LEU A 50 -24.18 27.11 1.52
N GLY A 51 -24.53 25.98 2.14
CA GLY A 51 -25.72 25.79 2.95
C GLY A 51 -25.75 26.74 4.15
N TRP A 52 -24.62 26.94 4.83
CA TRP A 52 -24.43 27.92 5.89
C TRP A 52 -24.33 29.35 5.37
N LYS A 53 -23.95 29.60 4.12
CA LYS A 53 -24.02 30.93 3.48
C LYS A 53 -25.42 31.25 2.99
N ILE A 54 -26.25 30.25 2.69
CA ILE A 54 -27.67 30.42 2.32
C ILE A 54 -28.52 30.52 3.58
N ALA A 55 -28.33 29.62 4.56
CA ALA A 55 -28.94 29.71 5.88
C ALA A 55 -28.40 30.92 6.66
N GLY A 56 -27.11 31.24 6.50
CA GLY A 56 -26.45 32.43 7.00
C GLY A 56 -26.56 33.64 6.08
N ALA A 57 -27.25 33.60 4.93
CA ALA A 57 -27.74 34.83 4.29
C ALA A 57 -29.01 35.32 5.00
N ALA A 58 -29.72 34.44 5.71
CA ALA A 58 -30.80 34.83 6.63
C ALA A 58 -30.28 35.35 7.99
N VAL A 59 -29.04 35.00 8.39
CA VAL A 59 -28.41 35.43 9.67
C VAL A 59 -27.27 36.44 9.47
N GLY A 60 -26.63 36.46 8.31
CA GLY A 60 -25.43 37.23 7.95
C GLY A 60 -25.68 38.69 7.58
N LEU A 61 -26.93 39.15 7.69
CA LEU A 61 -27.21 40.57 7.86
C LEU A 61 -26.84 41.09 9.26
N LEU A 62 -26.43 40.23 10.20
CA LEU A 62 -26.08 40.64 11.57
C LEU A 62 -24.61 40.52 11.97
N LEU A 63 -23.77 39.66 11.38
CA LEU A 63 -22.39 39.48 11.89
C LEU A 63 -21.39 39.18 10.77
N GLY A 64 -20.63 40.20 10.36
CA GLY A 64 -19.61 40.13 9.32
C GLY A 64 -18.37 39.33 9.72
N ALA A 65 -18.37 38.04 9.42
CA ALA A 65 -17.19 37.17 9.53
C ALA A 65 -16.89 36.53 8.17
N GLY A 66 -16.14 37.26 7.35
CA GLY A 66 -15.48 36.71 6.17
C GLY A 66 -13.99 36.60 6.44
N ASP A 67 -13.48 35.39 6.59
CA ASP A 67 -12.17 35.08 6.02
C ASP A 67 -12.05 33.58 5.68
N GLY A 68 -11.65 33.33 4.44
CA GLY A 68 -11.77 32.05 3.76
C GLY A 68 -10.51 31.18 3.94
N LEU A 69 -10.70 29.95 4.41
CA LEU A 69 -9.73 28.89 4.21
C LEU A 69 -9.59 28.60 2.71
N ASN A 70 -8.45 28.96 2.11
CA ASN A 70 -8.10 28.62 0.73
C ASN A 70 -7.66 27.15 0.64
N PHE A 71 -8.56 26.28 0.18
CA PHE A 71 -8.32 24.84 -0.04
C PHE A 71 -7.57 24.54 -1.35
N GLY A 72 -7.32 25.54 -2.20
CA GLY A 72 -6.65 25.37 -3.50
C GLY A 72 -5.20 24.90 -3.42
N ASP A 73 -4.48 25.24 -2.34
CA ASP A 73 -3.06 24.87 -2.18
C ASP A 73 -2.87 23.39 -1.84
N LEU A 74 -3.85 22.80 -1.13
CA LEU A 74 -3.86 21.38 -0.77
C LEU A 74 -3.94 20.47 -2.01
N PHE A 75 -4.71 20.90 -3.02
CA PHE A 75 -4.95 20.14 -4.26
C PHE A 75 -3.69 20.00 -5.12
N THR A 76 -2.85 21.03 -5.21
CA THR A 76 -1.63 21.00 -6.02
C THR A 76 -0.65 19.94 -5.51
N ALA A 77 -0.65 19.65 -4.20
CA ALA A 77 0.21 18.64 -3.59
C ALA A 77 -0.19 17.19 -3.92
N PHE A 78 -1.49 16.91 -4.14
CA PHE A 78 -2.01 15.55 -4.33
C PHE A 78 -2.27 15.17 -5.80
N THR A 79 -2.26 16.12 -6.74
CA THR A 79 -2.81 15.91 -8.09
C THR A 79 -1.81 15.66 -9.21
N PHE A 80 -0.51 15.94 -9.02
CA PHE A 80 0.45 15.97 -10.13
C PHE A 80 1.60 14.95 -10.06
N GLY A 81 1.54 13.91 -9.24
CA GLY A 81 2.62 12.91 -9.17
C GLY A 81 2.19 11.52 -8.74
N ASN A 82 2.98 10.51 -9.12
CA ASN A 82 2.91 9.15 -8.58
C ASN A 82 3.07 9.17 -7.05
N ILE A 83 2.64 8.12 -6.34
CA ILE A 83 2.79 7.98 -4.89
C ILE A 83 4.24 8.23 -4.41
N ALA A 84 5.24 7.85 -5.21
CA ALA A 84 6.65 8.12 -4.91
C ALA A 84 6.94 9.64 -4.82
N ASN A 85 6.34 10.44 -5.68
CA ASN A 85 6.45 11.91 -5.61
C ASN A 85 5.71 12.44 -4.37
N ILE A 86 4.54 11.90 -4.06
CA ILE A 86 3.78 12.23 -2.85
C ILE A 86 4.61 11.94 -1.59
N ALA A 87 5.32 10.81 -1.54
CA ALA A 87 6.17 10.42 -0.42
C ALA A 87 7.39 11.34 -0.24
N HIS A 88 7.86 11.98 -1.30
CA HIS A 88 8.95 12.96 -1.25
C HIS A 88 8.47 14.41 -1.00
N ASN A 89 7.18 14.68 -1.20
CA ASN A 89 6.60 15.98 -0.89
C ASN A 89 6.41 16.14 0.63
N LYS A 90 6.85 17.28 1.16
CA LYS A 90 6.53 17.63 2.56
C LYS A 90 5.09 18.10 2.63
N PHE A 91 4.24 17.35 3.33
CA PHE A 91 2.90 17.80 3.69
C PHE A 91 3.00 19.02 4.60
N SER A 92 2.18 20.04 4.32
CA SER A 92 2.08 21.21 5.17
C SER A 92 1.36 20.87 6.49
N GLU A 93 1.56 21.67 7.53
CA GLU A 93 0.81 21.51 8.79
C GLU A 93 -0.70 21.62 8.57
N LYS A 94 -1.12 22.48 7.62
CA LYS A 94 -2.52 22.62 7.22
C LYS A 94 -3.07 21.35 6.58
N ASP A 95 -2.28 20.68 5.74
CA ASP A 95 -2.68 19.44 5.05
C ASP A 95 -2.86 18.31 6.06
N ILE A 96 -1.92 18.20 7.00
CA ILE A 96 -1.97 17.22 8.10
C ILE A 96 -3.20 17.46 8.96
N GLN A 97 -3.45 18.72 9.34
CA GLN A 97 -4.58 19.08 10.18
C GLN A 97 -5.92 18.79 9.47
N PHE A 98 -6.03 19.11 8.19
CA PHE A 98 -7.19 18.77 7.38
C PHE A 98 -7.45 17.26 7.34
N LEU A 99 -6.41 16.45 7.05
CA LEU A 99 -6.56 15.00 7.00
C LEU A 99 -6.97 14.41 8.35
N LYS A 100 -6.55 15.01 9.46
CA LYS A 100 -7.02 14.63 10.81
C LYS A 100 -8.50 14.99 11.01
N GLU A 101 -8.91 16.19 10.60
CA GLU A 101 -10.31 16.64 10.73
C GLU A 101 -11.29 15.74 9.97
N ILE A 102 -10.86 15.20 8.82
CA ILE A 102 -11.69 14.27 8.03
C ILE A 102 -11.44 12.79 8.35
N ASN A 103 -10.71 12.45 9.42
CA ASN A 103 -10.37 11.07 9.82
C ASN A 103 -9.62 10.23 8.75
N SER A 104 -8.83 10.90 7.90
CA SER A 104 -8.08 10.29 6.80
C SER A 104 -6.55 10.46 6.92
N TYR A 105 -6.05 10.85 8.09
CA TYR A 105 -4.62 10.99 8.35
C TYR A 105 -3.84 9.68 8.12
N TRP A 106 -4.48 8.53 8.29
CA TRP A 106 -3.92 7.20 8.04
C TRP A 106 -3.37 7.00 6.63
N MET A 107 -3.79 7.81 5.64
CA MET A 107 -3.27 7.69 4.27
C MET A 107 -1.80 8.10 4.16
N ILE A 108 -1.31 8.93 5.08
CA ILE A 108 0.06 9.48 5.06
C ILE A 108 0.84 9.23 6.37
N ALA A 109 0.19 8.64 7.37
CA ALA A 109 0.72 8.45 8.71
C ALA A 109 1.37 7.08 8.89
N ASP A 110 2.04 6.90 10.03
CA ASP A 110 2.83 5.74 10.42
C ASP A 110 2.34 4.39 9.84
N GLY A 111 3.15 3.81 8.96
CA GLY A 111 2.86 2.52 8.34
C GLY A 111 1.97 2.57 7.10
N SER A 112 1.53 3.75 6.66
CA SER A 112 0.86 3.90 5.38
C SER A 112 1.84 3.67 4.21
N PRO A 113 1.34 3.36 3.00
CA PRO A 113 2.16 3.23 1.80
C PRO A 113 3.05 4.45 1.56
N VAL A 114 2.54 5.67 1.79
CA VAL A 114 3.29 6.92 1.64
C VAL A 114 4.43 7.01 2.66
N ASP A 115 4.17 6.66 3.91
CA ASP A 115 5.20 6.68 4.96
C ASP A 115 6.27 5.60 4.71
N ILE A 116 5.87 4.41 4.26
CA ILE A 116 6.79 3.32 3.88
C ILE A 116 7.74 3.78 2.78
N LEU A 117 7.22 4.36 1.70
CA LEU A 117 8.05 4.88 0.60
C LEU A 117 9.00 5.98 1.07
N ARG A 118 8.54 6.86 1.96
CA ARG A 118 9.38 7.92 2.53
C ARG A 118 10.53 7.34 3.37
N ARG A 119 10.29 6.25 4.11
CA ARG A 119 11.27 5.61 4.99
C ARG A 119 12.27 4.72 4.24
N LEU A 120 11.76 3.93 3.29
CA LEU A 120 12.50 2.81 2.68
C LEU A 120 12.84 3.05 1.21
N GLY A 121 12.23 4.04 0.56
CA GLY A 121 12.40 4.33 -0.86
C GLY A 121 11.38 3.62 -1.75
N ALA A 122 11.51 3.82 -3.06
CA ALA A 122 10.62 3.24 -4.06
C ALA A 122 10.68 1.70 -4.05
N PRO A 123 9.56 1.02 -4.38
CA PRO A 123 9.57 -0.43 -4.48
C PRO A 123 10.24 -0.82 -5.80
N LYS A 124 10.94 -1.95 -5.76
CA LYS A 124 11.70 -2.47 -6.90
C LYS A 124 11.06 -3.72 -7.47
N SER A 125 10.55 -4.61 -6.62
CA SER A 125 9.99 -5.90 -7.03
C SER A 125 9.00 -6.41 -5.99
N ARG A 126 8.15 -7.36 -6.39
CA ARG A 126 7.43 -8.22 -5.46
C ARG A 126 8.26 -9.47 -5.18
N VAL A 127 8.18 -10.00 -3.97
CA VAL A 127 8.90 -11.20 -3.55
C VAL A 127 7.94 -12.13 -2.83
N LEU A 128 7.98 -13.41 -3.19
CA LEU A 128 7.32 -14.49 -2.48
C LEU A 128 8.37 -15.33 -1.76
N ILE A 129 8.15 -15.58 -0.48
CA ILE A 129 8.93 -16.50 0.36
C ILE A 129 7.98 -17.59 0.83
N PHE A 130 8.46 -18.83 0.84
CA PHE A 130 7.71 -19.95 1.39
C PHE A 130 8.32 -20.32 2.74
N ALA A 131 7.50 -20.26 3.78
CA ALA A 131 7.89 -20.61 5.15
C ALA A 131 6.75 -21.40 5.79
N ASP A 132 7.07 -22.54 6.40
CA ASP A 132 6.12 -23.38 7.16
C ASP A 132 4.79 -23.63 6.42
N ASP A 133 4.86 -24.07 5.16
CA ASP A 133 3.72 -24.33 4.26
C ASP A 133 2.88 -23.11 3.88
N GLN A 134 3.36 -21.88 4.14
CA GLN A 134 2.68 -20.64 3.76
C GLN A 134 3.46 -19.84 2.73
N ALA A 135 2.71 -19.25 1.78
CA ALA A 135 3.24 -18.25 0.86
C ALA A 135 3.17 -16.87 1.53
N LEU A 136 4.33 -16.29 1.81
CA LEU A 136 4.45 -14.95 2.36
C LEU A 136 4.82 -13.97 1.24
N ALA A 137 4.00 -12.93 1.12
CA ALA A 137 4.09 -11.93 0.09
C ALA A 137 4.73 -10.64 0.60
N PHE A 138 5.70 -10.13 -0.16
CA PHE A 138 6.44 -8.93 0.21
C PHE A 138 6.61 -7.98 -0.99
N THR A 139 6.79 -6.71 -0.66
CA THR A 139 7.38 -5.70 -1.52
C THR A 139 8.84 -5.55 -1.17
N HIS A 140 9.71 -5.68 -2.15
CA HIS A 140 11.12 -5.39 -1.98
C HIS A 140 11.39 -3.92 -2.26
N HIS A 141 11.80 -3.18 -1.24
CA HIS A 141 12.24 -1.80 -1.32
C HIS A 141 13.76 -1.74 -1.32
N VAL A 142 14.31 -0.93 -2.21
CA VAL A 142 15.76 -0.68 -2.30
C VAL A 142 15.98 0.82 -2.19
N GLY A 143 16.62 1.25 -1.10
CA GLY A 143 16.84 2.65 -0.83
C GLY A 143 18.20 2.94 -0.19
N PRO A 144 18.49 4.21 0.13
CA PRO A 144 19.78 4.61 0.72
C PRO A 144 20.09 3.95 2.08
N ARG A 145 19.08 3.39 2.75
CA ARG A 145 19.19 2.72 4.04
C ARG A 145 19.41 1.21 3.95
N GLY A 146 19.44 0.66 2.74
CA GLY A 146 19.56 -0.77 2.48
C GLY A 146 18.34 -1.34 1.75
N GLU A 147 18.29 -2.67 1.74
CA GLU A 147 17.24 -3.47 1.12
C GLU A 147 16.27 -3.98 2.20
N PHE A 148 14.97 -3.89 1.94
CA PHE A 148 13.93 -4.27 2.89
C PHE A 148 12.81 -5.04 2.20
N LEU A 149 12.30 -6.08 2.85
CA LEU A 149 11.06 -6.75 2.48
C LEU A 149 9.94 -6.26 3.39
N VAL A 150 8.97 -5.58 2.79
CA VAL A 150 7.77 -5.07 3.46
C VAL A 150 6.62 -6.03 3.20
N PRO A 151 6.04 -6.66 4.23
CA PRO A 151 4.99 -7.65 4.05
C PRO A 151 3.72 -7.02 3.48
N LEU A 152 2.99 -7.84 2.72
CA LEU A 152 1.72 -7.50 2.11
C LEU A 152 0.60 -8.31 2.73
N SER A 153 -0.52 -7.64 2.98
CA SER A 153 -1.73 -8.27 3.50
C SER A 153 -2.95 -7.71 2.79
N VAL A 154 -4.09 -8.37 2.95
CA VAL A 154 -5.36 -7.88 2.40
C VAL A 154 -5.74 -6.58 3.10
N ALA A 155 -6.06 -5.52 2.35
CA ALA A 155 -6.32 -4.20 2.89
C ALA A 155 -7.45 -4.19 3.93
N GLY A 156 -8.52 -4.97 3.71
CA GLY A 156 -9.63 -5.10 4.66
C GLY A 156 -9.20 -5.53 6.06
N ASP A 157 -8.11 -6.29 6.17
CA ASP A 157 -7.62 -6.83 7.44
C ASP A 157 -6.68 -5.88 8.19
N VAL A 158 -5.96 -5.02 7.45
CA VAL A 158 -4.84 -4.24 8.03
C VAL A 158 -4.90 -2.73 7.77
N CYS A 159 -5.53 -2.28 6.69
CA CYS A 159 -5.59 -0.87 6.33
C CYS A 159 -6.51 -0.11 7.30
N PRO A 160 -6.05 0.97 7.97
CA PRO A 160 -6.89 1.74 8.88
C PRO A 160 -8.17 2.27 8.24
N GLY A 161 -8.15 2.51 6.93
CA GLY A 161 -9.34 2.87 6.15
C GLY A 161 -10.49 1.86 6.23
N PHE A 162 -10.23 0.61 6.61
CA PHE A 162 -11.26 -0.44 6.75
C PHE A 162 -11.38 -0.99 8.17
N THR A 163 -10.29 -0.96 8.95
CA THR A 163 -10.25 -1.50 10.31
C THR A 163 -10.67 -0.49 11.37
N ASN A 164 -10.53 0.82 11.11
CA ASN A 164 -11.04 1.87 11.98
C ASN A 164 -12.43 2.34 11.52
N LYS A 165 -13.41 2.33 12.43
CA LYS A 165 -14.79 2.73 12.13
C LYS A 165 -14.91 4.13 11.53
N GLN A 166 -14.24 5.13 12.10
CA GLN A 166 -14.36 6.52 11.65
C GLN A 166 -13.75 6.71 10.25
N SER A 167 -12.59 6.09 10.01
CA SER A 167 -11.95 6.11 8.69
C SER A 167 -12.75 5.32 7.65
N ARG A 168 -13.35 4.19 8.04
CA ARG A 168 -14.24 3.39 7.18
C ARG A 168 -15.44 4.18 6.70
N GLU A 169 -16.09 4.94 7.58
CA GLU A 169 -17.20 5.80 7.18
C GLU A 169 -16.77 6.82 6.11
N VAL A 170 -15.54 7.32 6.16
CA VAL A 170 -15.02 8.25 5.14
C VAL A 170 -14.83 7.53 3.81
N VAL A 171 -14.28 6.31 3.83
CA VAL A 171 -14.12 5.48 2.62
C VAL A 171 -15.49 5.15 2.02
N GLU A 172 -16.45 4.68 2.81
CA GLU A 172 -17.79 4.31 2.34
C GLU A 172 -18.60 5.50 1.82
N ARG A 173 -18.38 6.71 2.34
CA ARG A 173 -18.93 7.95 1.74
C ARG A 173 -18.19 8.35 0.46
N SER A 174 -16.90 7.99 0.37
CA SER A 174 -16.02 8.39 -0.73
C SER A 174 -16.08 7.50 -1.95
N PHE A 175 -16.54 6.26 -1.83
CA PHE A 175 -16.57 5.28 -2.91
C PHE A 175 -17.93 4.60 -3.04
N GLU A 176 -18.22 4.01 -4.20
CA GLU A 176 -19.37 3.13 -4.32
C GLU A 176 -19.11 1.79 -3.64
N ALA A 177 -20.16 1.07 -3.22
CA ALA A 177 -20.01 -0.19 -2.50
C ALA A 177 -19.14 -1.22 -3.24
N GLN A 178 -19.24 -1.29 -4.57
CA GLN A 178 -18.41 -2.17 -5.40
C GLN A 178 -16.91 -1.79 -5.34
N ASP A 179 -16.60 -0.50 -5.34
CA ASP A 179 -15.22 -0.01 -5.27
C ASP A 179 -14.65 -0.24 -3.88
N VAL A 180 -15.46 -0.09 -2.82
CA VAL A 180 -15.08 -0.43 -1.45
C VAL A 180 -14.67 -1.90 -1.35
N GLN A 181 -15.48 -2.82 -1.89
CA GLN A 181 -15.16 -4.26 -1.89
C GLN A 181 -13.87 -4.56 -2.66
N ILE A 182 -13.66 -3.90 -3.81
CA ILE A 182 -12.43 -4.03 -4.57
C ILE A 182 -11.25 -3.55 -3.72
N LEU A 183 -11.31 -2.35 -3.16
CA LEU A 183 -10.24 -1.77 -2.35
C LEU A 183 -9.92 -2.61 -1.10
N GLU A 184 -10.92 -3.19 -0.44
CA GLU A 184 -10.74 -4.10 0.70
C GLU A 184 -9.96 -5.36 0.31
N SER A 185 -10.15 -5.87 -0.91
CA SER A 185 -9.46 -7.06 -1.41
C SER A 185 -8.03 -6.82 -1.92
N GLN A 186 -7.58 -5.56 -2.01
CA GLN A 186 -6.28 -5.21 -2.56
C GLN A 186 -5.14 -5.47 -1.58
N LEU A 187 -3.92 -5.63 -2.10
CA LEU A 187 -2.73 -5.82 -1.29
C LEU A 187 -2.26 -4.49 -0.68
N TYR A 188 -2.11 -4.47 0.63
CA TYR A 188 -1.68 -3.33 1.43
C TYR A 188 -0.38 -3.66 2.20
N PRO A 189 0.69 -2.85 2.07
CA PRO A 189 1.93 -3.07 2.77
C PRO A 189 1.82 -2.58 4.21
N THR A 190 2.47 -3.28 5.12
CA THR A 190 2.55 -2.87 6.53
C THR A 190 3.99 -2.90 7.00
N LEU A 191 4.36 -1.99 7.91
CA LEU A 191 5.70 -2.00 8.49
C LEU A 191 5.90 -3.14 9.49
N ASP A 192 4.82 -3.66 10.09
CA ASP A 192 4.91 -4.79 11.00
C ASP A 192 5.38 -6.04 10.26
N GLY A 193 6.39 -6.73 10.79
CA GLY A 193 7.03 -7.86 10.09
C GLY A 193 7.96 -7.49 8.93
N THR A 194 8.35 -6.21 8.78
CA THR A 194 9.38 -5.81 7.80
C THR A 194 10.72 -6.48 8.11
N LEU A 195 11.35 -7.05 7.07
CA LEU A 195 12.64 -7.73 7.18
C LEU A 195 13.72 -6.92 6.49
N GLN A 196 14.89 -6.79 7.12
CA GLN A 196 16.08 -6.24 6.48
C GLN A 196 16.77 -7.33 5.65
N VAL A 197 17.13 -7.01 4.42
CA VAL A 197 17.86 -7.89 3.52
C VAL A 197 19.33 -7.48 3.54
N GLU A 198 20.20 -8.44 3.88
CA GLU A 198 21.65 -8.26 3.94
C GLU A 198 22.26 -8.37 2.54
N SER A 199 21.78 -9.32 1.75
CA SER A 199 22.17 -9.46 0.35
C SER A 199 21.08 -10.11 -0.50
N THR A 200 21.01 -9.70 -1.77
CA THR A 200 20.12 -10.29 -2.79
C THR A 200 20.95 -10.80 -3.95
N ARG A 201 20.80 -12.08 -4.29
CA ARG A 201 21.50 -12.71 -5.42
C ARG A 201 20.53 -13.44 -6.33
N ARG A 202 20.67 -13.26 -7.66
CA ARG A 202 19.97 -14.11 -8.63
C ARG A 202 20.53 -15.53 -8.56
N LEU A 203 19.66 -16.52 -8.46
CA LEU A 203 20.02 -17.92 -8.60
C LEU A 203 19.86 -18.36 -10.05
N ARG A 204 20.73 -19.26 -10.50
CA ARG A 204 20.51 -19.99 -11.75
C ARG A 204 19.47 -21.07 -11.47
N ASP A 205 18.57 -21.31 -12.42
CA ASP A 205 17.46 -22.25 -12.29
C ASP A 205 17.95 -23.63 -11.84
N GLU A 206 19.05 -24.12 -12.41
CA GLU A 206 19.68 -25.40 -12.03
C GLU A 206 20.07 -25.49 -10.54
N GLN A 207 20.51 -24.39 -9.94
CA GLN A 207 20.93 -24.33 -8.53
C GLN A 207 19.70 -24.20 -7.61
N ALA A 208 18.68 -23.47 -8.04
CA ALA A 208 17.43 -23.35 -7.31
C ALA A 208 16.64 -24.68 -7.33
N SER A 209 16.55 -25.33 -8.50
CA SER A 209 15.86 -26.60 -8.68
C SER A 209 16.51 -27.77 -7.94
N GLN A 210 17.78 -27.66 -7.54
CA GLN A 210 18.41 -28.63 -6.65
C GLN A 210 17.88 -28.55 -5.22
N ARG A 211 17.39 -27.38 -4.79
CA ARG A 211 16.80 -27.18 -3.46
C ARG A 211 15.33 -27.60 -3.47
N GLU A 212 14.55 -27.01 -4.38
CA GLU A 212 13.09 -27.18 -4.44
C GLU A 212 12.59 -27.25 -5.90
N PRO A 213 12.74 -28.40 -6.59
CA PRO A 213 12.51 -28.50 -8.04
C PRO A 213 11.09 -28.16 -8.45
N GLU A 214 10.09 -28.68 -7.73
CA GLU A 214 8.67 -28.50 -8.06
C GLU A 214 8.23 -27.03 -7.88
N LEU A 215 8.72 -26.36 -6.83
CA LEU A 215 8.43 -24.94 -6.57
C LEU A 215 9.08 -24.04 -7.62
N VAL A 216 10.33 -24.31 -7.99
CA VAL A 216 11.06 -23.52 -8.98
C VAL A 216 10.40 -23.64 -10.35
N GLU A 217 10.01 -24.85 -10.76
CA GLU A 217 9.34 -25.08 -12.04
C GLU A 217 8.02 -24.29 -12.14
N ALA A 218 7.18 -24.37 -11.11
CA ALA A 218 5.91 -23.64 -11.10
C ALA A 218 6.12 -22.12 -11.00
N ALA A 219 7.11 -21.63 -10.25
CA ALA A 219 7.42 -20.21 -10.17
C ALA A 219 7.90 -19.62 -11.50
N VAL A 220 8.86 -20.27 -12.14
CA VAL A 220 9.41 -19.85 -13.44
C VAL A 220 8.33 -19.88 -14.51
N THR A 221 7.48 -20.90 -14.53
CA THR A 221 6.33 -20.99 -15.45
C THR A 221 5.37 -19.80 -15.29
N ASN A 222 5.21 -19.27 -14.08
CA ASN A 222 4.39 -18.09 -13.81
C ASN A 222 5.13 -16.75 -14.01
N GLY A 223 6.39 -16.79 -14.47
CA GLY A 223 7.21 -15.62 -14.77
C GLY A 223 7.92 -15.02 -13.56
N TYR A 224 8.10 -15.79 -12.49
CA TYR A 224 8.93 -15.40 -11.36
C TYR A 224 10.39 -15.82 -11.57
N GLU A 225 11.31 -15.03 -11.04
CA GLU A 225 12.75 -15.31 -11.08
C GLU A 225 13.23 -15.80 -9.70
N PRO A 226 13.91 -16.95 -9.62
CA PRO A 226 14.45 -17.45 -8.35
C PRO A 226 15.63 -16.59 -7.89
N ILE A 227 15.59 -16.21 -6.62
CA ILE A 227 16.63 -15.44 -5.95
C ILE A 227 16.98 -16.06 -4.60
N GLU A 228 18.18 -15.77 -4.14
CA GLU A 228 18.65 -16.04 -2.78
C GLU A 228 18.68 -14.72 -2.02
N LEU A 229 18.08 -14.72 -0.83
CA LEU A 229 18.05 -13.59 0.08
C LEU A 229 18.78 -13.98 1.36
N GLU A 230 19.70 -13.14 1.79
CA GLU A 230 20.35 -13.27 3.10
C GLU A 230 19.59 -12.40 4.11
N ILE A 231 19.00 -13.03 5.12
CA ILE A 231 18.20 -12.36 6.16
C ILE A 231 18.61 -12.92 7.52
N GLY A 232 19.19 -12.09 8.38
CA GLY A 232 19.62 -12.52 9.72
C GLY A 232 20.68 -13.62 9.69
N GLY A 233 21.55 -13.62 8.68
CA GLY A 233 22.57 -14.65 8.46
C GLY A 233 22.05 -15.97 7.85
N GLU A 234 20.78 -16.06 7.46
CA GLU A 234 20.21 -17.25 6.79
C GLU A 234 19.97 -17.00 5.30
N ASN A 235 20.27 -18.01 4.45
CA ASN A 235 20.06 -17.96 3.00
C ASN A 235 18.72 -18.58 2.60
N ILE A 236 17.78 -17.72 2.23
CA ILE A 236 16.39 -18.05 1.91
C ILE A 236 16.21 -18.06 0.39
N LEU A 237 15.63 -19.16 -0.13
CA LEU A 237 15.14 -19.21 -1.51
C LEU A 237 13.84 -18.41 -1.61
N ALA A 238 13.80 -17.46 -2.53
CA ALA A 238 12.62 -16.64 -2.77
C ALA A 238 12.37 -16.45 -4.26
N PHE A 239 11.19 -15.97 -4.61
CA PHE A 239 10.74 -15.82 -5.99
C PHE A 239 10.34 -14.37 -6.24
N ARG A 240 11.05 -13.67 -7.13
CA ARG A 240 10.76 -12.27 -7.44
C ARG A 240 9.99 -12.09 -8.73
N THR A 241 9.17 -11.05 -8.76
CA THR A 241 8.57 -10.54 -10.00
C THR A 241 8.55 -9.02 -9.98
N GLN A 242 8.30 -8.39 -11.12
CA GLN A 242 8.19 -6.93 -11.20
C GLN A 242 6.97 -6.44 -10.42
N VAL A 243 7.03 -5.22 -9.91
CA VAL A 243 5.84 -4.54 -9.39
C VAL A 243 4.91 -4.26 -10.58
N PRO A 244 3.61 -4.61 -10.52
CA PRO A 244 2.69 -4.37 -11.62
C PRO A 244 2.64 -2.88 -12.02
N LEU A 245 2.52 -2.57 -13.31
CA LEU A 245 2.51 -1.17 -13.79
C LEU A 245 1.36 -0.31 -13.23
N HIS A 246 0.26 -0.95 -12.81
CA HIS A 246 -0.89 -0.30 -12.18
C HIS A 246 -0.81 -0.32 -10.65
N SER A 247 0.33 -0.69 -10.10
CA SER A 247 0.61 -0.62 -8.68
C SER A 247 0.98 0.80 -8.32
N ASP A 248 0.09 1.50 -7.61
CA ASP A 248 0.41 2.78 -6.95
C ASP A 248 1.27 2.56 -5.69
N PHE A 249 2.22 1.61 -5.73
CA PHE A 249 3.30 1.48 -4.75
C PHE A 249 4.60 1.95 -5.40
#